data_AF-A0A959PUM4-F1
#
_entry.id   AF-A0A959PUM4-F1
#
_cell.length_a   1.000
_cell.length_b   1.000
_cell.length_c   1.000
_cell.angle_alpha   90.00
_cell.angle_beta   90.00
_cell.angle_gamma   90.00
#
_symmetry.space_group_name_H-M   'P 1'
#
loop_
_entity.id
_entity.type
_entity.pdbx_description
1 polymer ?
#
loop_
_entity_poly.entity_id
_entity_poly.type
_entity_poly.pdbx_seq_one_letter_code
_entity_poly.pdbx_strand_id
1 'polypeptide(L)'
;VLTLFNTKAIQPKDFIEEFGAYRLRDHGRRTFLTRLEARFDETITHPTFNYKTTYRRGLELQARLLAKTLQQEIPAYPPFTVR
;
A
#
# COMPACT_ATOMS: atom_id res chain seq x y z
N VAL A 1 -6.24 -0.88 -5.49
CA VAL A 1 -6.83 -0.28 -6.72
C VAL A 1 -8.04 -1.06 -7.20
N LEU A 2 -7.93 -2.36 -7.52
CA LEU A 2 -9.07 -3.18 -7.99
C LEU A 2 -10.33 -3.05 -7.13
N THR A 3 -10.18 -3.09 -5.79
CA THR A 3 -11.28 -2.92 -4.85
C THR A 3 -12.03 -1.59 -5.02
N LEU A 4 -11.34 -0.49 -5.40
CA LEU A 4 -11.96 0.82 -5.58
C LEU A 4 -12.90 0.84 -6.79
N PHE A 5 -12.55 0.14 -7.86
CA PHE A 5 -13.41 0.00 -9.04
C PHE A 5 -14.56 -0.98 -8.78
N ASN A 6 -14.26 -2.13 -8.14
CA ASN A 6 -15.28 -3.13 -7.81
C ASN A 6 -16.36 -2.59 -6.86
N THR A 7 -15.98 -1.70 -5.94
CA THR A 7 -16.91 -1.04 -5.02
C THR A 7 -17.53 0.25 -5.58
N LYS A 8 -17.22 0.61 -6.83
CA LYS A 8 -17.63 1.86 -7.48
C LYS A 8 -17.24 3.13 -6.69
N ALA A 9 -16.21 3.04 -5.86
CA ALA A 9 -15.69 4.18 -5.09
C ALA A 9 -14.98 5.21 -5.97
N ILE A 10 -14.44 4.79 -7.13
CA ILE A 10 -13.92 5.66 -8.17
C ILE A 10 -14.62 5.29 -9.48
N GLN A 11 -15.13 6.30 -10.18
CA GLN A 11 -15.86 6.15 -11.44
C GLN A 11 -15.24 7.04 -12.53
N PRO A 12 -15.57 6.83 -13.82
CA PRO A 12 -15.06 7.68 -14.91
C PRO A 12 -15.31 9.19 -14.70
N LYS A 13 -16.42 9.56 -14.05
CA LYS A 13 -16.74 10.95 -13.69
C LYS A 13 -15.74 11.61 -12.74
N ASP A 14 -14.97 10.82 -11.99
CA ASP A 14 -13.95 11.31 -11.06
C ASP A 14 -12.63 11.64 -11.77
N PHE A 15 -12.55 11.41 -13.08
CA PHE A 15 -11.40 11.76 -13.90
C PHE A 15 -11.69 13.03 -14.72
N ILE A 16 -10.62 13.76 -15.03
CA ILE A 16 -10.59 14.87 -15.96
C ILE A 16 -9.48 14.61 -16.98
N GLU A 17 -9.77 14.87 -18.24
CA GLU A 17 -8.80 14.79 -19.32
C GLU A 17 -8.26 16.19 -19.58
N GLU A 18 -6.95 16.35 -19.47
CA GLU A 18 -6.24 17.59 -19.78
C GLU A 18 -5.05 17.25 -20.66
N PHE A 19 -4.98 17.85 -21.86
CA PHE A 19 -3.86 17.68 -22.80
C PHE A 19 -3.50 16.22 -23.11
N GLY A 20 -4.51 15.34 -23.22
CA GLY A 20 -4.31 13.90 -23.49
C GLY A 20 -3.88 13.07 -22.27
N ALA A 21 -3.86 13.67 -21.07
CA ALA A 21 -3.59 12.96 -19.81
C ALA A 21 -4.85 12.91 -18.94
N TYR A 22 -5.10 11.76 -18.33
CA TYR A 22 -6.18 11.59 -17.35
C TYR A 22 -5.68 11.86 -15.94
N ARG A 23 -6.34 12.78 -15.24
CA ARG A 23 -6.06 13.13 -13.84
C ARG A 23 -7.29 12.87 -12.98
N LEU A 24 -7.09 12.54 -11.71
CA LEU A 24 -8.19 12.49 -10.75
C LEU A 24 -8.60 13.92 -10.37
N ARG A 25 -9.91 14.17 -10.38
CA ARG A 25 -10.51 15.36 -9.77
C ARG A 25 -10.31 15.33 -8.26
N ASP A 26 -10.45 16.47 -7.59
CA ASP A 26 -10.23 16.58 -6.14
C ASP A 26 -11.03 15.57 -5.32
N HIS A 27 -12.30 15.33 -5.71
CA HIS A 27 -13.15 14.31 -5.07
C HIS A 27 -12.55 12.90 -5.21
N GLY A 28 -12.22 12.48 -6.43
CA GLY A 28 -11.60 11.18 -6.70
C GLY A 28 -10.26 11.02 -6.01
N ARG A 29 -9.44 12.08 -5.97
CA ARG A 29 -8.15 12.09 -5.28
C ARG A 29 -8.33 11.90 -3.77
N ARG A 30 -9.26 12.62 -3.13
CA ARG A 30 -9.54 12.46 -1.70
C ARG A 30 -10.03 11.05 -1.39
N THR A 31 -11.00 10.54 -2.13
CA THR A 31 -11.51 9.18 -1.95
C THR A 31 -10.41 8.13 -2.10
N PHE A 32 -9.54 8.27 -3.11
CA PHE A 32 -8.41 7.38 -3.31
C PHE A 32 -7.47 7.39 -2.10
N LEU A 33 -7.05 8.58 -1.65
CA LEU A 33 -6.11 8.73 -0.54
C LEU A 33 -6.70 8.19 0.77
N THR A 34 -7.95 8.50 1.10
CA THR A 34 -8.62 7.98 2.30
C THR A 34 -8.68 6.45 2.31
N ARG A 35 -9.00 5.83 1.16
CA ARG A 35 -9.05 4.37 1.06
C ARG A 35 -7.65 3.73 1.09
N LEU A 36 -6.65 4.43 0.57
CA LEU A 36 -5.26 4.00 0.65
C LEU A 36 -4.75 4.05 2.10
N GLU A 37 -5.06 5.11 2.83
CA GLU A 37 -4.75 5.26 4.27
C GLU A 37 -5.43 4.16 5.08
N ALA A 38 -6.72 3.94 4.88
CA ALA A 38 -7.45 2.85 5.54
C ALA A 38 -6.79 1.48 5.29
N ARG A 39 -6.32 1.22 4.07
CA ARG A 39 -5.59 -0.01 3.72
C ARG A 39 -4.25 -0.11 4.45
N PHE A 40 -3.55 0.99 4.69
CA PHE A 40 -2.31 0.96 5.47
C PHE A 40 -2.53 0.66 6.96
N ASP A 41 -3.72 1.00 7.47
CA ASP A 41 -4.10 0.77 8.86
C ASP A 41 -4.76 -0.62 9.05
N GLU A 42 -5.10 -1.32 7.97
CA GLU A 42 -5.57 -2.71 8.03
C GLU A 42 -4.52 -3.62 8.68
N THR A 43 -5.01 -4.50 9.56
CA THR A 43 -4.19 -5.47 10.28
C THR A 43 -4.03 -6.75 9.46
N ILE A 44 -2.79 -7.17 9.27
CA ILE A 44 -2.37 -8.38 8.59
C ILE A 44 -1.50 -9.26 9.51
N THR A 45 -1.47 -10.55 9.24
CA THR A 45 -0.50 -11.44 9.89
C THR A 45 0.82 -11.36 9.14
N HIS A 46 1.90 -10.97 9.81
CA HIS A 46 3.20 -10.88 9.16
C HIS A 46 3.71 -12.28 8.78
N PRO A 47 4.04 -12.55 7.50
CA PRO A 47 4.35 -13.90 7.02
C PRO A 47 5.57 -14.54 7.70
N THR A 48 6.58 -13.72 8.02
CA THR A 48 7.84 -14.19 8.62
C THR A 48 7.81 -14.31 10.15
N PHE A 49 7.03 -13.47 10.83
CA PHE A 49 7.05 -13.37 12.30
C PHE A 49 5.77 -13.86 12.96
N ASN A 50 4.75 -14.18 12.15
CA ASN A 50 3.47 -14.77 12.54
C ASN A 50 2.65 -13.98 13.59
N TYR A 51 2.92 -12.68 13.77
CA TYR A 51 2.12 -11.79 14.61
C TYR A 51 1.27 -10.82 13.78
N LYS A 52 0.20 -10.30 14.39
CA LYS A 52 -0.69 -9.30 13.79
C LYS A 52 -0.03 -7.93 13.79
N THR A 53 0.09 -7.32 12.62
CA THR A 53 0.68 -6.01 12.42
C THR A 53 -0.09 -5.22 11.38
N THR A 54 -0.03 -3.88 11.40
CA THR A 54 -0.63 -3.08 10.32
C THR A 54 0.24 -3.15 9.07
N TYR A 55 -0.33 -2.93 7.89
CA TYR A 55 0.46 -2.79 6.66
C TYR A 55 1.56 -1.73 6.80
N ARG A 56 1.26 -0.60 7.45
CA ARG A 56 2.22 0.46 7.75
C ARG A 56 3.42 -0.05 8.54
N ARG A 57 3.17 -0.81 9.60
CA ARG A 57 4.24 -1.40 10.42
C ARG A 57 4.99 -2.50 9.66
N GLY A 58 4.30 -3.27 8.82
CA GLY A 58 4.91 -4.23 7.90
C GLY A 58 5.97 -3.58 7.00
N LEU A 59 5.67 -2.44 6.39
CA LEU A 59 6.62 -1.68 5.56
C LEU A 59 7.84 -1.20 6.37
N GLU A 60 7.63 -0.72 7.59
CA GLU A 60 8.72 -0.30 8.47
C GLU A 60 9.66 -1.47 8.82
N LEU A 61 9.11 -2.66 9.08
CA LEU A 61 9.90 -3.86 9.36
C LEU A 61 10.74 -4.26 8.15
N GLN A 62 10.19 -4.17 6.93
CA GLN A 62 10.93 -4.42 5.71
C GLN A 62 12.08 -3.43 5.52
N ALA A 63 11.87 -2.14 5.80
CA ALA A 63 12.95 -1.16 5.79
C ALA A 63 14.07 -1.52 6.80
N ARG A 64 13.71 -1.98 8.01
CA ARG A 64 14.68 -2.44 9.02
C ARG A 64 15.42 -3.70 8.58
N LEU A 65 14.73 -4.67 7.99
CA LEU A 65 15.35 -5.89 7.45
C LEU A 65 16.32 -5.57 6.33
N LEU A 66 15.97 -4.62 5.44
CA LEU A 66 16.88 -4.13 4.41
C LEU A 66 18.12 -3.50 5.04
N ALA A 67 17.95 -2.61 6.02
CA ALA A 67 19.08 -1.99 6.73
C ALA A 67 20.02 -3.02 7.38
N LYS A 68 19.47 -4.07 7.99
CA LYS A 68 20.25 -5.19 8.58
C LYS A 68 21.00 -5.99 7.52
N THR A 69 20.41 -6.19 6.34
CA THR A 69 21.06 -6.87 5.22
C THR A 69 22.25 -6.05 4.71
N LEU A 70 22.07 -4.73 4.57
CA LEU A 70 23.14 -3.82 4.15
C LEU A 70 24.29 -3.74 5.17
N GLN A 71 23.98 -3.88 6.46
CA GLN A 71 24.97 -3.96 7.55
C GLN A 71 25.61 -5.36 7.69
N GLN A 72 25.27 -6.31 6.82
CA GLN A 72 25.74 -7.69 6.86
C GLN A 72 25.38 -8.45 8.16
N GLU A 73 24.40 -7.94 8.93
CA GLU A 73 23.89 -8.63 10.12
C GLU A 73 23.02 -9.85 9.76
N ILE A 74 22.38 -9.82 8.59
CA ILE A 74 21.62 -10.95 8.05
C ILE A 74 22.14 -11.32 6.65
N PRO A 75 22.20 -12.62 6.33
CA PRO A 75 22.82 -13.09 5.09
C PRO A 75 22.02 -12.73 3.84
N ALA A 76 20.70 -12.56 3.96
CA ALA A 76 19.82 -12.20 2.86
C ALA A 76 18.56 -11.49 3.36
N TYR A 77 18.02 -10.60 2.53
CA TYR A 77 16.77 -9.90 2.79
C TYR A 77 15.57 -10.83 2.55
N PRO A 78 14.73 -11.12 3.57
CA PRO A 78 13.53 -11.94 3.39
C PRO A 78 12.40 -11.09 2.77
N PRO A 79 11.85 -11.47 1.61
CA PRO A 79 10.82 -10.69 0.93
C PRO A 79 9.48 -10.73 1.68
N PHE A 80 8.73 -9.64 1.58
CA PHE A 80 7.38 -9.54 2.13
C PHE A 80 6.35 -10.21 1.21
N THR A 81 5.97 -11.45 1.53
CA THR A 81 4.93 -12.20 0.81
C THR A 81 3.67 -12.32 1.66
N VAL A 82 2.67 -11.47 1.39
CA VAL A 82 1.33 -11.65 1.95
C VAL A 82 0.64 -12.76 1.14
N ARG A 83 0.23 -13.85 1.78
CA ARG A 83 -0.62 -14.89 1.18
C ARG A 83 -2.08 -14.64 1.54
#